data_AF-A0A542S4H6-F1
#
_entry.id   AF-A0A542S4H6-F1
#
_cell.length_a   1.000
_cell.length_b   1.000
_cell.length_c   1.000
_cell.angle_alpha   90.00
_cell.angle_beta   90.00
_cell.angle_gamma   90.00
#
_symmetry.space_group_name_H-M   'P 1'
#
loop_
_entity.id
_entity.type
_entity.pdbx_description
1 polymer ?
#
loop_
_entity_poly.entity_id
_entity_poly.type
_entity_poly.pdbx_seq_one_letter_code
_entity_poly.pdbx_strand_id
1 'polypeptide(L)'
;MARHTDEIDDPTPLAGARIDVAARIGWLLRTSRVSAGVPLREFAARSGGGLSPATLSRVETTGRRSGSVVAAYERALGLPHGHLRAPVDVLCRTFAYAPADTDPYVPEPTLAGFTTAVDTVQSTDPSAQDWLRFAEYHVLTSFGMPAHTIRPLVVRLADEVGRAAGTAYQLRYEALSKLRCSPYADVVGQVIREAVERPGMQRAADLLSAITELPTPELVTWCGELLSDESWIIARAGCLGIQNMRSVGGLRRTDWLPLVPVYAAACDAAVGDALRQPILSATLAGCPPEFRAEVRARLTEDLVEPRRAAAWTRTRRNHHYSYAAALAAEVADGHGGEAMLARLLFEVLYDFRATHVTTSSFLLVASPFADRVRELICRSALDGPDETTRHGAAFAFANLMIPFDSADPAPWLASDDLVLRGAGLSICGFAGVPLERGLLRELVQREDQVGYEAMFAAGMSQQPELADLAADPQLPDAARAAAAWWQKAGGRIIR
;
A
#
# COMPACT_ATOMS: atom_id res chain seq x y z
N MET A 1 2.71 -31.89 -10.67
CA MET A 1 3.66 -31.91 -9.54
C MET A 1 2.88 -32.26 -8.29
N ALA A 2 3.39 -33.21 -7.48
CA ALA A 2 2.80 -33.48 -6.17
C ALA A 2 3.03 -32.24 -5.29
N ARG A 3 1.97 -31.71 -4.65
CA ARG A 3 2.14 -30.61 -3.69
C ARG A 3 3.08 -31.07 -2.59
N HIS A 4 4.07 -30.26 -2.24
CA HIS A 4 4.83 -30.51 -1.03
C HIS A 4 3.83 -30.52 0.14
N THR A 5 3.86 -31.55 0.98
CA THR A 5 2.93 -31.77 2.10
C THR A 5 2.94 -30.65 3.15
N ASP A 6 3.84 -29.68 2.98
CA ASP A 6 4.22 -28.61 3.88
C ASP A 6 3.92 -27.20 3.32
N GLU A 7 3.23 -27.12 2.18
CA GLU A 7 2.92 -25.86 1.50
C GLU A 7 1.72 -25.14 2.15
N ILE A 8 1.92 -23.85 2.48
CA ILE A 8 0.84 -22.97 2.95
C ILE A 8 0.21 -22.32 1.71
N ASP A 9 -1.10 -22.48 1.57
CA ASP A 9 -1.92 -21.94 0.47
C ASP A 9 -3.06 -21.09 1.06
N ASP A 10 -3.53 -20.10 0.30
CA ASP A 10 -4.78 -19.39 0.57
C ASP A 10 -5.86 -20.10 -0.27
N PRO A 11 -6.74 -20.94 0.31
CA PRO A 11 -7.66 -21.74 -0.50
C PRO A 11 -8.83 -20.92 -1.06
N THR A 12 -9.03 -19.65 -0.67
CA THR A 12 -10.23 -18.90 -1.07
C THR A 12 -10.31 -18.70 -2.59
N PRO A 13 -11.51 -18.56 -3.17
CA PRO A 13 -11.66 -18.29 -4.60
C PRO A 13 -10.93 -17.00 -5.04
N LEU A 14 -10.30 -16.99 -6.22
CA LEU A 14 -9.60 -15.80 -6.74
C LEU A 14 -10.56 -14.60 -6.90
N ALA A 15 -11.77 -14.83 -7.43
CA ALA A 15 -12.80 -13.80 -7.54
C ALA A 15 -13.55 -13.52 -6.22
N GLY A 16 -13.23 -14.23 -5.14
CA GLY A 16 -13.93 -14.12 -3.86
C GLY A 16 -13.60 -12.83 -3.12
N ALA A 17 -14.56 -12.28 -2.38
CA ALA A 17 -14.35 -11.09 -1.55
C ALA A 17 -13.53 -11.34 -0.26
N ARG A 18 -13.14 -12.60 -0.02
CA ARG A 18 -12.39 -13.03 1.16
C ARG A 18 -11.05 -13.64 0.76
N ILE A 19 -10.09 -13.49 1.64
CA ILE A 19 -8.77 -14.11 1.60
C ILE A 19 -8.56 -14.92 2.88
N ASP A 20 -7.63 -15.85 2.88
CA ASP A 20 -7.20 -16.53 4.09
C ASP A 20 -6.11 -15.72 4.80
N VAL A 21 -6.56 -14.79 5.66
CA VAL A 21 -5.67 -13.91 6.45
C VAL A 21 -4.71 -14.73 7.32
N ALA A 22 -5.20 -15.81 7.93
CA ALA A 22 -4.36 -16.63 8.81
C ALA A 22 -3.28 -17.35 8.00
N ALA A 23 -3.62 -17.96 6.86
CA ALA A 23 -2.63 -18.60 5.99
C ALA A 23 -1.54 -17.62 5.55
N ARG A 24 -1.88 -16.37 5.25
CA ARG A 24 -0.90 -15.33 4.88
C ARG A 24 0.07 -14.96 6.00
N ILE A 25 -0.44 -14.85 7.24
CA ILE A 25 0.41 -14.63 8.43
C ILE A 25 1.36 -15.82 8.61
N GLY A 26 0.81 -17.03 8.58
CA GLY A 26 1.58 -18.27 8.73
C GLY A 26 2.66 -18.41 7.66
N TRP A 27 2.32 -18.10 6.41
CA TRP A 27 3.25 -18.07 5.29
C TRP A 27 4.40 -17.10 5.53
N LEU A 28 4.11 -15.83 5.85
CA LEU A 28 5.15 -14.82 6.03
C LEU A 28 6.15 -15.19 7.14
N LEU A 29 5.65 -15.68 8.28
CA LEU A 29 6.50 -16.11 9.39
C LEU A 29 7.36 -17.33 9.01
N ARG A 30 6.73 -18.33 8.39
CA ARG A 30 7.40 -19.57 7.99
C ARG A 30 8.47 -19.32 6.93
N THR A 31 8.15 -18.58 5.87
CA THR A 31 9.11 -18.31 4.78
C THR A 31 10.28 -17.48 5.29
N SER A 32 10.04 -16.44 6.09
CA SER A 32 11.11 -15.63 6.70
C SER A 32 12.08 -16.49 7.51
N ARG A 33 11.56 -17.42 8.35
CA ARG A 33 12.40 -18.32 9.14
C ARG A 33 13.15 -19.34 8.27
N VAL A 34 12.47 -19.94 7.29
CA VAL A 34 13.06 -20.97 6.42
C VAL A 34 14.15 -20.37 5.53
N SER A 35 13.92 -19.19 4.96
CA SER A 35 14.92 -18.48 4.14
C SER A 35 16.13 -18.03 4.96
N ALA A 36 15.94 -17.73 6.25
CA ALA A 36 17.06 -17.50 7.18
C ALA A 36 17.80 -18.78 7.60
N GLY A 37 17.35 -19.97 7.15
CA GLY A 37 17.98 -21.25 7.45
C GLY A 37 17.83 -21.68 8.92
N VAL A 38 16.85 -21.16 9.66
CA VAL A 38 16.71 -21.41 11.11
C VAL A 38 15.68 -22.50 11.40
N PRO A 39 16.07 -23.69 11.90
CA PRO A 39 15.11 -24.71 12.33
C PRO A 39 14.30 -24.28 13.55
N LEU A 40 13.07 -24.79 13.71
CA LEU A 40 12.18 -24.43 14.83
C LEU A 40 12.81 -24.64 16.21
N ARG A 41 13.63 -25.68 16.39
CA ARG A 41 14.33 -25.94 17.66
C ARG A 41 15.35 -24.86 17.99
N GLU A 42 16.10 -24.43 17.00
CA GLU A 42 17.09 -23.36 17.16
C GLU A 42 16.38 -22.01 17.39
N PHE A 43 15.33 -21.74 16.62
CA PHE A 43 14.51 -20.55 16.80
C PHE A 43 13.94 -20.45 18.23
N ALA A 44 13.40 -21.55 18.76
CA ALA A 44 12.89 -21.60 20.13
C ALA A 44 13.97 -21.20 21.15
N ALA A 45 15.22 -21.64 20.96
CA ALA A 45 16.33 -21.25 21.82
C ALA A 45 16.68 -19.75 21.68
N ARG A 46 16.72 -19.23 20.45
CA ARG A 46 17.00 -17.81 20.16
C ARG A 46 15.91 -16.86 20.69
N SER A 47 14.67 -17.32 20.81
CA SER A 47 13.55 -16.51 21.31
C SER A 47 13.55 -16.26 22.83
N GLY A 48 14.54 -16.77 23.56
CA GLY A 48 14.67 -16.56 25.01
C GLY A 48 13.88 -17.54 25.87
N GLY A 49 13.51 -18.71 25.32
CA GLY A 49 12.92 -19.83 26.07
C GLY A 49 11.40 -19.75 26.32
N GLY A 50 10.73 -18.68 25.88
CA GLY A 50 9.27 -18.51 26.03
C GLY A 50 8.41 -19.27 25.01
N LEU A 51 9.00 -19.74 23.89
CA LEU A 51 8.27 -20.39 22.80
C LEU A 51 8.82 -21.79 22.53
N SER A 52 7.96 -22.81 22.55
CA SER A 52 8.33 -24.18 22.19
C SER A 52 8.30 -24.37 20.66
N PRO A 53 9.08 -25.31 20.09
CA PRO A 53 9.01 -25.65 18.67
C PRO A 53 7.61 -26.06 18.21
N ALA A 54 6.83 -26.73 19.07
CA ALA A 54 5.45 -27.11 18.78
C ALA A 54 4.51 -25.89 18.73
N THR A 55 4.72 -24.92 19.61
CA THR A 55 3.98 -23.64 19.59
C THR A 55 4.27 -22.89 18.30
N LEU A 56 5.55 -22.78 17.91
CA LEU A 56 5.97 -22.10 16.69
C LEU A 56 5.41 -22.77 15.43
N SER A 57 5.52 -24.09 15.34
CA SER A 57 4.92 -24.87 14.24
C SER A 57 3.41 -24.64 14.12
N ARG A 58 2.71 -24.58 15.26
CA ARG A 58 1.28 -24.28 15.28
C ARG A 58 1.02 -22.85 14.81
N VAL A 59 1.77 -21.85 15.27
CA VAL A 59 1.61 -20.46 14.81
C VAL A 59 1.80 -20.36 13.29
N GLU A 60 2.84 -20.99 12.74
CA GLU A 60 3.11 -21.01 11.30
C GLU A 60 2.01 -21.73 10.49
N THR A 61 1.39 -22.77 11.06
CA THR A 61 0.36 -23.54 10.37
C THR A 61 -1.02 -22.91 10.48
N THR A 62 -1.39 -22.39 11.66
CA THR A 62 -2.72 -21.84 11.91
C THR A 62 -2.79 -20.33 11.70
N GLY A 63 -1.67 -19.65 11.48
CA GLY A 63 -1.66 -18.20 11.25
C GLY A 63 -2.13 -17.37 12.44
N ARG A 64 -1.92 -17.86 13.67
CA ARG A 64 -2.44 -17.17 14.85
C ARG A 64 -1.70 -15.83 15.04
N ARG A 65 -2.46 -14.73 15.15
CA ARG A 65 -1.92 -13.41 15.43
C ARG A 65 -1.49 -13.27 16.89
N SER A 66 -0.23 -12.90 17.08
CA SER A 66 0.38 -12.60 18.38
C SER A 66 1.52 -11.61 18.16
N GLY A 67 1.40 -10.41 18.74
CA GLY A 67 2.47 -9.40 18.69
C GLY A 67 3.77 -9.88 19.32
N SER A 68 3.69 -10.56 20.45
CA SER A 68 4.88 -11.08 21.15
C SER A 68 5.64 -12.11 20.32
N VAL A 69 4.93 -13.00 19.62
CA VAL A 69 5.54 -14.00 18.73
C VAL A 69 6.17 -13.32 17.53
N VAL A 70 5.48 -12.39 16.85
CA VAL A 70 6.05 -11.68 15.70
C VAL A 70 7.32 -10.91 16.11
N ALA A 71 7.31 -10.23 17.25
CA ALA A 71 8.49 -9.55 17.78
C ALA A 71 9.65 -10.52 18.11
N ALA A 72 9.33 -11.76 18.53
CA ALA A 72 10.33 -12.80 18.70
C ALA A 72 10.93 -13.28 17.37
N TYR A 73 10.15 -13.34 16.28
CA TYR A 73 10.66 -13.59 14.92
C TYR A 73 11.60 -12.48 14.47
N GLU A 74 11.19 -11.22 14.62
CA GLU A 74 12.04 -10.09 14.23
C GLU A 74 13.38 -10.13 14.97
N ARG A 75 13.38 -10.31 16.30
CA ARG A 75 14.62 -10.43 17.09
C ARG A 75 15.46 -11.65 16.72
N ALA A 76 14.87 -12.84 16.62
CA ALA A 76 15.61 -14.09 16.41
C ALA A 76 16.22 -14.19 15.00
N LEU A 77 15.62 -13.51 14.02
CA LEU A 77 16.07 -13.43 12.64
C LEU A 77 16.92 -12.17 12.36
N GLY A 78 17.07 -11.27 13.33
CA GLY A 78 17.81 -10.01 13.15
C GLY A 78 17.12 -9.01 12.22
N LEU A 79 15.79 -9.09 12.10
CA LEU A 79 15.00 -8.16 11.29
C LEU A 79 14.71 -6.87 12.08
N PRO A 80 14.58 -5.72 11.40
CA PRO A 80 14.17 -4.46 12.03
C PRO A 80 12.81 -4.57 12.75
N HIS A 81 12.60 -3.75 13.79
CA HIS A 81 11.31 -3.69 14.49
C HIS A 81 10.21 -3.29 13.52
N GLY A 82 9.11 -4.05 13.51
CA GLY A 82 7.99 -3.75 12.63
C GLY A 82 8.04 -4.40 11.26
N HIS A 83 9.18 -4.97 10.83
CA HIS A 83 9.36 -5.53 9.50
C HIS A 83 8.30 -6.60 9.16
N LEU A 84 8.01 -7.50 10.09
CA LEU A 84 6.97 -8.52 9.96
C LEU A 84 5.65 -8.06 10.60
N ARG A 85 5.73 -7.25 11.66
CA ARG A 85 4.56 -6.81 12.42
C ARG A 85 3.66 -5.86 11.66
N ALA A 86 4.20 -4.86 10.97
CA ALA A 86 3.42 -3.89 10.21
C ALA A 86 2.57 -4.52 9.10
N PRO A 87 3.10 -5.35 8.18
CA PRO A 87 2.27 -5.97 7.15
C PRO A 87 1.20 -6.91 7.74
N VAL A 88 1.48 -7.59 8.87
CA VAL A 88 0.48 -8.41 9.58
C VAL A 88 -0.63 -7.54 10.18
N ASP A 89 -0.27 -6.42 10.81
CA ASP A 89 -1.24 -5.52 11.43
C ASP A 89 -2.12 -4.81 10.39
N VAL A 90 -1.53 -4.35 9.28
CA VAL A 90 -2.27 -3.80 8.13
C VAL A 90 -3.24 -4.85 7.60
N LEU A 91 -2.75 -6.06 7.28
CA LEU A 91 -3.58 -7.16 6.81
C LEU A 91 -4.77 -7.44 7.76
N CYS A 92 -4.52 -7.50 9.06
CA CYS A 92 -5.56 -7.80 10.02
C CYS A 92 -6.53 -6.64 10.28
N ARG A 93 -6.14 -5.39 10.03
CA ARG A 93 -7.02 -4.23 10.15
C ARG A 93 -7.86 -4.03 8.88
N THR A 94 -7.29 -4.29 7.71
CA THR A 94 -7.98 -4.20 6.42
C THR A 94 -9.14 -5.20 6.28
N PHE A 95 -9.12 -6.35 6.96
CA PHE A 95 -10.18 -7.35 6.84
C PHE A 95 -10.90 -7.59 8.17
N ALA A 96 -12.16 -7.18 8.27
CA ALA A 96 -12.97 -7.27 9.50
C ALA A 96 -13.09 -8.66 10.15
N TYR A 97 -12.84 -9.73 9.38
CA TYR A 97 -12.89 -11.12 9.85
C TYR A 97 -11.51 -11.69 10.22
N ALA A 98 -10.46 -10.87 10.21
CA ALA A 98 -9.11 -11.28 10.56
C ALA A 98 -9.01 -11.72 12.02
N PRO A 99 -8.03 -12.58 12.36
CA PRO A 99 -7.80 -12.97 13.75
C PRO A 99 -7.41 -11.76 14.62
N ALA A 100 -8.03 -11.67 15.79
CA ALA A 100 -7.64 -10.71 16.82
C ALA A 100 -6.21 -10.99 17.31
N ASP A 101 -5.50 -9.93 17.71
CA ASP A 101 -4.21 -10.11 18.37
C ASP A 101 -4.44 -10.62 19.80
N THR A 102 -3.94 -11.83 20.06
CA THR A 102 -4.16 -12.49 21.36
C THR A 102 -3.08 -12.16 22.39
N ASP A 103 -1.97 -11.55 21.96
CA ASP A 103 -0.86 -11.19 22.84
C ASP A 103 -0.10 -9.97 22.26
N PRO A 104 -0.69 -8.76 22.37
CA PRO A 104 -0.07 -7.54 21.88
C PRO A 104 1.28 -7.28 22.56
N TYR A 105 2.21 -6.65 21.83
CA TYR A 105 3.57 -6.44 22.33
C TYR A 105 3.99 -4.99 22.21
N VAL A 106 4.59 -4.49 23.28
CA VAL A 106 5.37 -3.25 23.34
C VAL A 106 6.69 -3.59 24.05
N PRO A 107 7.86 -3.19 23.53
CA PRO A 107 9.15 -3.61 24.09
C PRO A 107 9.35 -3.31 25.57
N GLU A 108 9.01 -2.10 26.01
CA GLU A 108 9.23 -1.65 27.38
C GLU A 108 8.02 -0.81 27.84
N PRO A 109 6.91 -1.42 28.28
CA PRO A 109 5.65 -0.72 28.57
C PRO A 109 5.72 0.08 29.90
N THR A 110 6.74 0.92 30.04
CA THR A 110 7.02 1.80 31.18
C THR A 110 6.90 3.26 30.75
N LEU A 111 6.79 4.17 31.72
CA LEU A 111 6.79 5.60 31.44
C LEU A 111 8.12 6.04 30.80
N ALA A 112 9.25 5.43 31.20
CA ALA A 112 10.56 5.72 30.62
C ALA A 112 10.64 5.31 29.14
N GLY A 113 10.11 4.13 28.79
CA GLY A 113 10.01 3.66 27.41
C GLY A 113 9.13 4.57 26.56
N PHE A 114 7.99 5.03 27.11
CA PHE A 114 7.12 6.00 26.47
C PHE A 114 7.81 7.36 26.24
N THR A 115 8.43 7.94 27.27
CA THR A 115 9.18 9.20 27.17
C THR A 115 10.27 9.10 26.11
N THR A 116 11.02 8.00 26.08
CA THR A 116 12.06 7.77 25.06
C THR A 116 11.47 7.75 23.65
N ALA A 117 10.32 7.08 23.45
CA ALA A 117 9.66 7.05 22.14
C ALA A 117 9.18 8.44 21.69
N VAL A 118 8.64 9.25 22.61
CA VAL A 118 8.24 10.63 22.34
C VAL A 118 9.45 11.51 21.99
N ASP A 119 10.51 11.47 22.80
CA ASP A 119 11.72 12.26 22.58
C ASP A 119 12.38 11.91 21.24
N THR A 120 12.34 10.63 20.86
CA THR A 120 12.93 10.16 19.60
C THR A 120 12.19 10.71 18.37
N VAL A 121 10.86 10.71 18.35
CA VAL A 121 10.09 11.29 17.22
C VAL A 121 10.13 12.83 17.18
N GLN A 122 10.45 13.47 18.30
CA GLN A 122 10.72 14.90 18.39
C GLN A 122 12.12 15.28 17.90
N SER A 123 13.03 14.32 17.74
CA SER A 123 14.35 14.55 17.18
C SER A 123 14.30 14.96 15.70
N THR A 124 15.43 15.39 15.15
CA THR A 124 15.51 15.89 13.78
C THR A 124 15.25 14.82 12.72
N ASP A 125 15.65 13.56 12.96
CA ASP A 125 15.63 12.49 11.95
C ASP A 125 15.14 11.15 12.54
N PRO A 126 13.85 11.03 12.91
CA PRO A 126 13.30 9.78 13.40
C PRO A 126 13.18 8.76 12.27
N SER A 127 13.55 7.52 12.58
CA SER A 127 13.36 6.40 11.66
C SER A 127 11.89 5.99 11.58
N ALA A 128 11.55 5.18 10.58
CA ALA A 128 10.22 4.62 10.45
C ALA A 128 9.84 3.71 11.65
N GLN A 129 10.84 3.05 12.25
CA GLN A 129 10.66 2.20 13.44
C GLN A 129 10.28 3.02 14.67
N ASP A 130 10.83 4.23 14.78
CA ASP A 130 10.55 5.15 15.90
C ASP A 130 9.10 5.62 15.83
N TRP A 131 8.60 5.93 14.64
CA TRP A 131 7.19 6.26 14.42
C TRP A 131 6.25 5.12 14.78
N LEU A 132 6.56 3.90 14.35
CA LEU A 132 5.74 2.73 14.70
C LEU A 132 5.73 2.51 16.22
N ARG A 133 6.89 2.54 16.86
CA ARG A 133 7.02 2.38 18.31
C ARG A 133 6.26 3.47 19.06
N PHE A 134 6.37 4.72 18.62
CA PHE A 134 5.61 5.85 19.17
C PHE A 134 4.09 5.59 19.12
N ALA A 135 3.56 5.15 17.97
CA ALA A 135 2.15 4.83 17.84
C ALA A 135 1.74 3.62 18.70
N GLU A 136 2.57 2.59 18.79
CA GLU A 136 2.32 1.41 19.63
C GLU A 136 2.19 1.77 21.11
N TYR A 137 3.06 2.64 21.64
CA TYR A 137 2.91 3.09 23.03
C TYR A 137 1.57 3.79 23.26
N HIS A 138 1.16 4.66 22.35
CA HIS A 138 -0.12 5.39 22.45
C HIS A 138 -1.36 4.49 22.36
N VAL A 139 -1.25 3.34 21.69
CA VAL A 139 -2.38 2.43 21.47
C VAL A 139 -2.42 1.29 22.49
N LEU A 140 -1.26 0.81 22.94
CA LEU A 140 -1.14 -0.41 23.72
C LEU A 140 -0.79 -0.17 25.20
N THR A 141 -0.58 1.09 25.60
CA THR A 141 -0.34 1.46 27.01
C THR A 141 -1.37 2.51 27.47
N SER A 142 -1.35 2.86 28.76
CA SER A 142 -2.18 3.93 29.30
C SER A 142 -1.57 5.33 29.11
N PHE A 143 -0.40 5.44 28.48
CA PHE A 143 0.29 6.72 28.28
C PHE A 143 -0.26 7.48 27.07
N GLY A 144 -0.33 8.80 27.21
CA GLY A 144 -0.90 9.66 26.19
C GLY A 144 -0.39 11.09 26.30
N MET A 145 -0.45 11.80 25.18
CA MET A 145 -0.22 13.23 25.07
C MET A 145 -1.55 13.96 24.85
N PRO A 146 -1.68 15.23 25.30
CA PRO A 146 -2.78 16.09 24.92
C PRO A 146 -2.85 16.31 23.40
N ALA A 147 -4.07 16.53 22.87
CA ALA A 147 -4.31 16.71 21.43
C ALA A 147 -3.46 17.82 20.79
N HIS A 148 -3.28 18.95 21.49
CA HIS A 148 -2.47 20.07 21.00
C HIS A 148 -0.97 19.73 20.93
N THR A 149 -0.49 18.82 21.77
CA THR A 149 0.92 18.40 21.80
C THR A 149 1.22 17.34 20.74
N ILE A 150 0.29 16.41 20.49
CA ILE A 150 0.48 15.35 19.49
C ILE A 150 0.24 15.85 18.05
N ARG A 151 -0.63 16.84 17.84
CA ARG A 151 -1.01 17.33 16.51
C ARG A 151 0.19 17.69 15.61
N PRO A 152 1.22 18.43 16.07
CA PRO A 152 2.40 18.70 15.24
C PRO A 152 3.14 17.43 14.79
N LEU A 153 3.20 16.40 15.64
CA LEU A 153 3.82 15.11 15.30
C LEU A 153 2.99 14.36 14.27
N VAL A 154 1.65 14.39 14.37
CA VAL A 154 0.76 13.79 13.37
C VAL A 154 0.88 14.52 12.02
N VAL A 155 0.99 15.85 12.02
CA VAL A 155 1.23 16.64 10.80
C VAL A 155 2.53 16.21 10.12
N ARG A 156 3.61 16.06 10.90
CA ARG A 156 4.89 15.58 10.40
C ARG A 156 4.78 14.16 9.85
N LEU A 157 4.20 13.23 10.59
CA LEU A 157 4.03 11.85 10.15
C LEU A 157 3.20 11.74 8.86
N ALA A 158 2.09 12.47 8.75
CA ALA A 158 1.27 12.50 7.54
C ALA A 158 2.04 13.02 6.32
N ASP A 159 2.87 14.05 6.51
CA ASP A 159 3.74 14.56 5.45
C ASP A 159 4.82 13.54 5.03
N GLU A 160 5.42 12.84 5.99
CA GLU A 160 6.44 11.83 5.73
C GLU A 160 5.90 10.58 5.02
N VAL A 161 4.65 10.16 5.28
CA VAL A 161 4.03 8.98 4.64
C VAL A 161 4.07 9.07 3.11
N GLY A 162 3.70 10.23 2.54
CA GLY A 162 3.66 10.39 1.09
C GLY A 162 5.03 10.36 0.40
N ARG A 163 6.11 10.54 1.17
CA ARG A 163 7.49 10.63 0.66
C ARG A 163 8.33 9.41 0.99
N ALA A 164 7.79 8.51 1.82
CA ALA A 164 8.49 7.31 2.23
C ALA A 164 8.43 6.21 1.15
N ALA A 165 9.43 5.34 1.13
CA ALA A 165 9.50 4.19 0.23
C ALA A 165 9.84 2.89 0.98
N GLY A 166 9.49 1.75 0.40
CA GLY A 166 9.78 0.41 0.93
C GLY A 166 9.22 0.20 2.33
N THR A 167 10.02 -0.44 3.19
CA THR A 167 9.64 -0.66 4.60
C THR A 167 9.41 0.66 5.34
N ALA A 168 10.12 1.74 5.00
CA ALA A 168 9.95 3.04 5.65
C ALA A 168 8.53 3.61 5.43
N TYR A 169 7.94 3.35 4.26
CA TYR A 169 6.53 3.67 3.99
C TYR A 169 5.60 2.81 4.85
N GLN A 170 5.78 1.50 4.85
CA GLN A 170 4.88 0.59 5.57
C GLN A 170 4.80 0.90 7.07
N LEU A 171 5.95 1.18 7.70
CA LEU A 171 5.99 1.48 9.13
C LEU A 171 5.35 2.84 9.47
N ARG A 172 5.54 3.87 8.62
CA ARG A 172 4.88 5.17 8.80
C ARG A 172 3.39 5.12 8.52
N TYR A 173 2.99 4.41 7.47
CA TYR A 173 1.57 4.13 7.17
C TYR A 173 0.90 3.42 8.35
N GLU A 174 1.55 2.37 8.88
CA GLU A 174 1.02 1.63 10.03
C GLU A 174 0.96 2.52 11.28
N ALA A 175 1.98 3.33 11.55
CA ALA A 175 1.98 4.28 12.66
C ALA A 175 0.80 5.27 12.57
N LEU A 176 0.58 5.87 11.40
CA LEU A 176 -0.51 6.81 11.17
C LEU A 176 -1.88 6.13 11.31
N SER A 177 -2.01 4.92 10.78
CA SER A 177 -3.23 4.11 10.85
C SER A 177 -3.53 3.67 12.30
N LYS A 178 -2.52 3.29 13.08
CA LYS A 178 -2.65 3.00 14.51
C LYS A 178 -3.19 4.21 15.27
N LEU A 179 -2.62 5.40 15.04
CA LEU A 179 -3.11 6.63 15.66
C LEU A 179 -4.54 6.96 15.22
N ARG A 180 -4.87 6.74 13.94
CA ARG A 180 -6.25 6.91 13.41
C ARG A 180 -7.27 6.04 14.13
N CYS A 181 -6.89 4.82 14.51
CA CYS A 181 -7.73 3.85 15.22
C CYS A 181 -7.62 3.95 16.75
N SER A 182 -7.10 5.06 17.28
CA SER A 182 -6.85 5.29 18.70
C SER A 182 -7.70 6.46 19.25
N PRO A 183 -7.55 6.88 20.52
CA PRO A 183 -8.14 8.12 21.02
C PRO A 183 -7.75 9.39 20.23
N TYR A 184 -6.73 9.33 19.36
CA TYR A 184 -6.32 10.42 18.47
C TYR A 184 -7.02 10.45 17.11
N ALA A 185 -8.05 9.61 16.93
CA ALA A 185 -8.87 9.50 15.73
C ALA A 185 -9.20 10.86 15.07
N ASP A 186 -9.73 11.81 15.85
CA ASP A 186 -10.16 13.12 15.35
C ASP A 186 -8.99 14.01 14.95
N VAL A 187 -7.88 13.97 15.70
CA VAL A 187 -6.66 14.73 15.38
C VAL A 187 -6.09 14.25 14.05
N VAL A 188 -5.98 12.93 13.86
CA VAL A 188 -5.51 12.34 12.60
C VAL A 188 -6.46 12.67 11.45
N GLY A 189 -7.77 12.55 11.68
CA GLY A 189 -8.79 12.87 10.69
C GLY A 189 -8.72 14.32 10.21
N GLN A 190 -8.59 15.27 11.14
CA GLN A 190 -8.44 16.69 10.81
C GLN A 190 -7.15 16.96 10.04
N VAL A 191 -6.01 16.44 10.51
CA VAL A 191 -4.71 16.64 9.84
C VAL A 191 -4.72 16.10 8.41
N ILE A 192 -5.32 14.94 8.18
CA ILE A 192 -5.40 14.35 6.83
C ILE A 192 -6.31 15.17 5.92
N ARG A 193 -7.48 15.62 6.39
CA ARG A 193 -8.36 16.51 5.60
C ARG A 193 -7.63 17.79 5.20
N GLU A 194 -7.01 18.47 6.17
CA GLU A 194 -6.20 19.67 5.93
C GLU A 194 -5.03 19.43 4.97
N ALA A 195 -4.47 18.22 4.93
CA ALA A 195 -3.37 17.88 4.02
C ALA A 195 -3.86 17.60 2.59
N VAL A 196 -4.99 16.91 2.44
CA VAL A 196 -5.61 16.61 1.14
C VAL A 196 -6.11 17.88 0.44
N GLU A 197 -6.58 18.86 1.22
CA GLU A 197 -7.02 20.16 0.71
C GLU A 197 -5.86 21.09 0.30
N ARG A 198 -4.59 20.72 0.55
CA ARG A 198 -3.45 21.56 0.16
C ARG A 198 -3.29 21.55 -1.37
N PRO A 199 -3.23 22.73 -2.02
CA PRO A 199 -2.91 22.81 -3.43
C PRO A 199 -1.60 22.10 -3.75
N GLY A 200 -1.60 21.29 -4.82
CA GLY A 200 -0.41 20.57 -5.28
C GLY A 200 -0.05 19.30 -4.51
N MET A 201 -0.81 18.89 -3.48
CA MET A 201 -0.58 17.64 -2.77
C MET A 201 -0.65 16.44 -3.74
N GLN A 202 0.47 15.77 -3.97
CA GLN A 202 0.50 14.65 -4.92
C GLN A 202 0.03 13.33 -4.32
N ARG A 203 0.21 13.12 -3.00
CA ARG A 203 0.07 11.79 -2.38
C ARG A 203 -1.18 11.63 -1.52
N ALA A 204 -2.30 12.21 -1.95
CA ALA A 204 -3.58 12.14 -1.23
C ALA A 204 -4.05 10.69 -1.01
N ALA A 205 -3.80 9.79 -1.96
CA ALA A 205 -4.17 8.38 -1.90
C ALA A 205 -3.67 7.66 -0.64
N ASP A 206 -2.41 7.88 -0.25
CA ASP A 206 -1.82 7.20 0.92
C ASP A 206 -2.51 7.65 2.23
N LEU A 207 -2.85 8.94 2.32
CA LEU A 207 -3.56 9.50 3.47
C LEU A 207 -5.02 9.05 3.51
N LEU A 208 -5.68 8.95 2.35
CA LEU A 208 -7.04 8.42 2.27
C LEU A 208 -7.10 6.95 2.68
N SER A 209 -6.10 6.15 2.35
CA SER A 209 -5.98 4.78 2.88
C SER A 209 -5.87 4.80 4.41
N ALA A 210 -5.00 5.62 4.99
CA ALA A 210 -4.81 5.65 6.45
C ALA A 210 -6.05 6.17 7.21
N ILE A 211 -6.70 7.25 6.76
CA ILE A 211 -7.88 7.82 7.47
C ILE A 211 -9.08 6.86 7.44
N THR A 212 -9.18 6.02 6.41
CA THR A 212 -10.29 5.08 6.21
C THR A 212 -10.12 3.75 6.96
N GLU A 213 -9.02 3.58 7.72
CA GLU A 213 -8.82 2.46 8.64
C GLU A 213 -9.77 2.51 9.86
N LEU A 214 -10.44 3.64 10.07
CA LEU A 214 -11.61 3.74 10.96
C LEU A 214 -12.78 4.38 10.18
N PRO A 215 -13.59 3.56 9.48
CA PRO A 215 -14.69 4.05 8.64
C PRO A 215 -15.78 4.76 9.46
N THR A 216 -16.28 5.89 8.94
CA THR A 216 -17.45 6.59 9.50
C THR A 216 -18.37 7.06 8.37
N PRO A 217 -19.68 7.29 8.61
CA PRO A 217 -20.58 7.82 7.60
C PRO A 217 -20.10 9.15 7.00
N GLU A 218 -19.47 10.01 7.81
CA GLU A 218 -18.92 11.29 7.35
C GLU A 218 -17.74 11.11 6.40
N LEU A 219 -16.95 10.03 6.56
CA LEU A 219 -15.89 9.68 5.62
C LEU A 219 -16.44 9.12 4.31
N VAL A 220 -17.57 8.40 4.33
CA VAL A 220 -18.27 7.96 3.11
C VAL A 220 -18.71 9.17 2.30
N THR A 221 -19.35 10.15 2.95
CA THR A 221 -19.77 11.40 2.30
C THR A 221 -18.57 12.15 1.73
N TRP A 222 -17.53 12.36 2.53
CA TRP A 222 -16.34 13.08 2.08
C TRP A 222 -15.64 12.38 0.92
N CYS A 223 -15.43 11.06 0.97
CA CYS A 223 -14.84 10.33 -0.16
C CYS A 223 -15.72 10.40 -1.41
N GLY A 224 -17.04 10.47 -1.26
CA GLY A 224 -17.98 10.71 -2.35
C GLY A 224 -17.83 12.08 -2.99
N GLU A 225 -17.64 13.14 -2.18
CA GLU A 225 -17.38 14.50 -2.67
C GLU A 225 -16.08 14.56 -3.50
N LEU A 226 -15.03 13.86 -3.05
CA LEU A 226 -13.76 13.79 -3.77
C LEU A 226 -13.89 13.15 -5.17
N LEU A 227 -14.89 12.30 -5.41
CA LEU A 227 -15.08 11.66 -6.73
C LEU A 227 -15.37 12.65 -7.84
N SER A 228 -15.96 13.80 -7.49
CA SER A 228 -16.35 14.86 -8.42
C SER A 228 -15.25 15.87 -8.68
N ASP A 229 -14.14 15.80 -7.96
CA ASP A 229 -13.01 16.73 -8.09
C ASP A 229 -12.45 16.73 -9.53
N GLU A 230 -12.06 17.91 -10.02
CA GLU A 230 -11.46 18.08 -11.35
C GLU A 230 -10.09 17.39 -11.43
N SER A 231 -9.38 17.32 -10.30
CA SER A 231 -8.14 16.56 -10.19
C SER A 231 -8.42 15.06 -10.12
N TRP A 232 -8.04 14.34 -11.17
CA TRP A 232 -8.12 12.88 -11.21
C TRP A 232 -7.36 12.21 -10.05
N ILE A 233 -6.33 12.87 -9.49
CA ILE A 233 -5.57 12.39 -8.32
C ILE A 233 -6.45 12.38 -7.06
N ILE A 234 -7.24 13.43 -6.86
CA ILE A 234 -8.15 13.55 -5.72
C ILE A 234 -9.32 12.58 -5.89
N ALA A 235 -9.90 12.48 -7.09
CA ALA A 235 -10.92 11.49 -7.40
C ALA A 235 -10.42 10.04 -7.19
N ARG A 236 -9.17 9.76 -7.58
CA ARG A 236 -8.49 8.48 -7.30
C ARG A 236 -8.35 8.22 -5.80
N ALA A 237 -7.97 9.23 -5.02
CA ALA A 237 -7.87 9.10 -3.56
C ALA A 237 -9.23 8.78 -2.92
N GLY A 238 -10.31 9.45 -3.34
CA GLY A 238 -11.67 9.14 -2.90
C GLY A 238 -12.11 7.71 -3.24
N CYS A 239 -11.80 7.26 -4.46
CA CYS A 239 -12.02 5.89 -4.90
C CYS A 239 -11.30 4.86 -3.99
N LEU A 240 -10.02 5.09 -3.68
CA LEU A 240 -9.25 4.22 -2.79
C LEU A 240 -9.82 4.20 -1.37
N GLY A 241 -10.25 5.35 -0.85
CA GLY A 241 -10.92 5.44 0.44
C GLY A 241 -12.19 4.60 0.52
N ILE A 242 -13.05 4.65 -0.52
CA ILE A 242 -14.26 3.82 -0.63
C ILE A 242 -13.92 2.33 -0.63
N GLN A 243 -12.92 1.92 -1.43
CA GLN A 243 -12.48 0.52 -1.48
C GLN A 243 -11.95 0.04 -0.12
N ASN A 244 -11.20 0.88 0.58
CA ASN A 244 -10.63 0.53 1.88
C ASN A 244 -11.70 0.40 2.96
N MET A 245 -12.60 1.39 3.11
CA MET A 245 -13.71 1.34 4.08
C MET A 245 -14.59 0.11 3.90
N ARG A 246 -14.81 -0.33 2.65
CA ARG A 246 -15.53 -1.56 2.34
C ARG A 246 -14.86 -2.79 2.96
N SER A 247 -13.54 -2.90 2.84
CA SER A 247 -12.79 -4.05 3.35
C SER A 247 -12.66 -4.02 4.87
N VAL A 248 -12.30 -2.86 5.43
CA VAL A 248 -12.13 -2.64 6.88
C VAL A 248 -13.44 -2.91 7.63
N GLY A 249 -14.58 -2.52 7.04
CA GLY A 249 -15.90 -2.77 7.60
C GLY A 249 -16.31 -1.76 8.68
N GLY A 250 -17.23 -2.14 9.57
CA GLY A 250 -17.73 -1.25 10.63
C GLY A 250 -18.87 -0.31 10.23
N LEU A 251 -19.15 -0.14 8.93
CA LEU A 251 -20.31 0.60 8.42
C LEU A 251 -21.52 -0.31 8.19
N ARG A 252 -22.72 0.20 8.45
CA ARG A 252 -23.97 -0.48 8.10
C ARG A 252 -24.25 -0.26 6.62
N ARG A 253 -25.06 -1.16 6.04
CA ARG A 253 -25.51 -1.04 4.65
C ARG A 253 -26.17 0.32 4.36
N THR A 254 -26.96 0.85 5.31
CA THR A 254 -27.64 2.14 5.17
C THR A 254 -26.68 3.32 5.05
N ASP A 255 -25.48 3.21 5.62
CA ASP A 255 -24.50 4.28 5.61
C ASP A 255 -23.86 4.46 4.22
N TRP A 256 -23.97 3.46 3.34
CA TRP A 256 -23.50 3.49 1.95
C TRP A 256 -24.55 4.03 0.95
N LEU A 257 -25.83 4.04 1.31
CA LEU A 257 -26.90 4.44 0.39
C LEU A 257 -26.75 5.87 -0.15
N PRO A 258 -26.34 6.87 0.66
CA PRO A 258 -26.14 8.24 0.15
C PRO A 258 -25.05 8.34 -0.93
N LEU A 259 -24.11 7.40 -0.98
CA LEU A 259 -23.03 7.41 -1.96
C LEU A 259 -23.52 7.00 -3.37
N VAL A 260 -24.60 6.22 -3.48
CA VAL A 260 -25.10 5.70 -4.76
C VAL A 260 -25.33 6.80 -5.82
N PRO A 261 -26.15 7.85 -5.56
CA PRO A 261 -26.39 8.90 -6.56
C PRO A 261 -25.12 9.72 -6.87
N VAL A 262 -24.28 9.98 -5.86
CA VAL A 262 -23.04 10.74 -6.03
C VAL A 262 -22.06 9.98 -6.91
N TYR A 263 -21.92 8.68 -6.67
CA TYR A 263 -21.05 7.80 -7.45
C TYR A 263 -21.51 7.70 -8.91
N ALA A 264 -22.82 7.53 -9.13
CA ALA A 264 -23.38 7.49 -10.48
C ALA A 264 -23.12 8.80 -11.25
N ALA A 265 -23.33 9.96 -10.61
CA ALA A 265 -23.05 11.26 -11.22
C ALA A 265 -21.56 11.43 -11.55
N ALA A 266 -20.65 10.99 -10.67
CA ALA A 266 -19.21 11.03 -10.94
C ALA A 266 -18.81 10.12 -12.11
N CYS A 267 -19.43 8.94 -12.21
CA CYS A 267 -19.24 8.03 -13.35
C CYS A 267 -19.68 8.66 -14.68
N ASP A 268 -20.88 9.25 -14.73
CA ASP A 268 -21.41 9.89 -15.94
C ASP A 268 -20.57 11.12 -16.33
N ALA A 269 -20.11 11.91 -15.34
CA ALA A 269 -19.24 13.06 -15.59
C ALA A 269 -17.84 12.67 -16.10
N ALA A 270 -17.39 11.44 -15.83
CA ALA A 270 -16.10 10.93 -16.26
C ALA A 270 -16.13 10.24 -17.63
N VAL A 271 -17.28 10.19 -18.32
CA VAL A 271 -17.37 9.57 -19.66
C VAL A 271 -16.43 10.27 -20.64
N GLY A 272 -15.50 9.52 -21.23
CA GLY A 272 -14.48 10.04 -22.15
C GLY A 272 -13.22 10.56 -21.46
N ASP A 273 -13.19 10.63 -20.12
CA ASP A 273 -11.98 10.95 -19.36
C ASP A 273 -11.12 9.68 -19.19
N ALA A 274 -9.97 9.67 -19.87
CA ALA A 274 -9.06 8.52 -19.89
C ALA A 274 -8.43 8.18 -18.53
N LEU A 275 -8.46 9.08 -17.55
CA LEU A 275 -7.87 8.90 -16.22
C LEU A 275 -8.93 8.57 -15.17
N ARG A 276 -10.05 9.30 -15.15
CA ARG A 276 -11.10 9.12 -14.14
C ARG A 276 -11.99 7.92 -14.41
N GLN A 277 -12.40 7.70 -15.67
CA GLN A 277 -13.34 6.64 -16.02
C GLN A 277 -12.85 5.23 -15.62
N PRO A 278 -11.58 4.84 -15.90
CA PRO A 278 -11.10 3.51 -15.52
C PRO A 278 -11.03 3.31 -14.00
N ILE A 279 -10.68 4.35 -13.24
CA ILE A 279 -10.54 4.27 -11.78
C ILE A 279 -11.90 4.14 -11.09
N LEU A 280 -12.90 4.91 -11.55
CA LEU A 280 -14.27 4.82 -11.09
C LEU A 280 -14.89 3.46 -11.45
N SER A 281 -14.63 2.96 -12.65
CA SER A 281 -15.11 1.63 -13.06
C SER A 281 -14.49 0.50 -12.22
N ALA A 282 -13.17 0.51 -12.02
CA ALA A 282 -12.49 -0.50 -11.20
C ALA A 282 -12.99 -0.48 -9.75
N THR A 283 -13.19 0.71 -9.19
CA THR A 283 -13.74 0.88 -7.83
C THR A 283 -15.17 0.36 -7.75
N LEU A 284 -16.03 0.67 -8.72
CA LEU A 284 -17.39 0.15 -8.76
C LEU A 284 -17.38 -1.37 -8.89
N ALA A 285 -16.55 -1.95 -9.75
CA ALA A 285 -16.42 -3.39 -9.89
C ALA A 285 -16.06 -4.07 -8.56
N GLY A 286 -15.28 -3.39 -7.71
CA GLY A 286 -14.92 -3.80 -6.35
C GLY A 286 -16.05 -3.71 -5.32
N CYS A 287 -17.09 -2.92 -5.56
CA CYS A 287 -18.19 -2.72 -4.60
C CYS A 287 -19.12 -3.95 -4.45
N PRO A 288 -19.92 -4.02 -3.36
CA PRO A 288 -20.93 -5.06 -3.17
C PRO A 288 -21.92 -5.14 -4.35
N PRO A 289 -22.39 -6.35 -4.74
CA PRO A 289 -23.27 -6.53 -5.91
C PRO A 289 -24.50 -5.61 -5.93
N GLU A 290 -25.10 -5.36 -4.77
CA GLU A 290 -26.28 -4.51 -4.64
C GLU A 290 -25.95 -3.04 -4.88
N PHE A 291 -24.86 -2.52 -4.30
CA PHE A 291 -24.38 -1.16 -4.58
C PHE A 291 -24.09 -0.99 -6.08
N ARG A 292 -23.45 -1.99 -6.70
CA ARG A 292 -23.17 -1.98 -8.14
C ARG A 292 -24.44 -1.94 -8.98
N ALA A 293 -25.45 -2.73 -8.62
CA ALA A 293 -26.72 -2.76 -9.32
C ALA A 293 -27.45 -1.41 -9.22
N GLU A 294 -27.47 -0.82 -8.02
CA GLU A 294 -28.10 0.48 -7.76
C GLU A 294 -27.40 1.64 -8.49
N VAL A 295 -26.07 1.65 -8.54
CA VAL A 295 -25.31 2.63 -9.33
C VAL A 295 -25.57 2.42 -10.83
N ARG A 296 -25.46 1.18 -11.33
CA ARG A 296 -25.69 0.87 -12.76
C ARG A 296 -27.09 1.23 -13.24
N ALA A 297 -28.11 1.08 -12.40
CA ALA A 297 -29.48 1.47 -12.71
C ALA A 297 -29.65 2.99 -12.90
N ARG A 298 -28.64 3.79 -12.52
CA ARG A 298 -28.63 5.25 -12.60
C ARG A 298 -27.70 5.83 -13.64
N LEU A 299 -26.79 5.02 -14.19
CA LEU A 299 -25.85 5.45 -15.21
C LEU A 299 -26.60 5.76 -16.49
N THR A 300 -26.15 6.81 -17.18
CA THR A 300 -26.66 7.16 -18.50
C THR A 300 -25.87 6.50 -19.62
N GLU A 301 -24.60 6.17 -19.35
CA GLU A 301 -23.67 5.51 -20.26
C GLU A 301 -23.05 4.26 -19.62
N ASP A 302 -22.67 3.29 -20.46
CA ASP A 302 -21.94 2.11 -19.98
C ASP A 302 -20.50 2.46 -19.59
N LEU A 303 -20.05 1.93 -18.46
CA LEU A 303 -18.67 2.09 -18.01
C LEU A 303 -17.73 1.14 -18.76
N VAL A 304 -16.53 1.63 -19.04
CA VAL A 304 -15.42 0.78 -19.52
C VAL A 304 -15.17 -0.37 -18.56
N GLU A 305 -14.99 -1.59 -19.05
CA GLU A 305 -14.66 -2.72 -18.17
C GLU A 305 -13.25 -2.53 -17.58
N PRO A 306 -13.06 -2.77 -16.27
CA PRO A 306 -11.76 -2.61 -15.65
C PRO A 306 -10.78 -3.68 -16.14
N ARG A 307 -9.49 -3.33 -16.18
CA ARG A 307 -8.41 -4.28 -16.41
C ARG A 307 -8.50 -5.43 -15.40
N ARG A 308 -8.51 -6.67 -15.88
CA ARG A 308 -8.64 -7.87 -15.03
C ARG A 308 -8.07 -9.10 -15.73
N ALA A 309 -7.78 -10.14 -14.96
CA ALA A 309 -7.47 -11.45 -15.51
C ALA A 309 -8.60 -11.97 -16.41
N ALA A 310 -8.23 -12.70 -17.46
CA ALA A 310 -9.20 -13.31 -18.39
C ALA A 310 -10.08 -14.37 -17.70
N ALA A 311 -9.56 -15.01 -16.67
CA ALA A 311 -10.29 -15.95 -15.83
C ALA A 311 -9.88 -15.79 -14.36
N TRP A 312 -10.76 -16.24 -13.45
CA TRP A 312 -10.54 -16.19 -12.00
C TRP A 312 -10.52 -17.60 -11.40
N THR A 313 -9.76 -18.50 -12.04
CA THR A 313 -9.58 -19.88 -11.58
C THR A 313 -8.10 -20.22 -11.41
N ARG A 314 -7.77 -21.17 -10.53
CA ARG A 314 -6.39 -21.67 -10.36
C ARG A 314 -6.00 -22.75 -11.37
N THR A 315 -6.84 -22.97 -12.38
CA THR A 315 -6.61 -24.04 -13.35
C THR A 315 -5.64 -23.57 -14.43
N ARG A 316 -4.97 -24.51 -15.10
CA ARG A 316 -4.13 -24.23 -16.28
C ARG A 316 -4.83 -23.50 -17.43
N ARG A 317 -6.17 -23.39 -17.40
CA ARG A 317 -6.94 -22.61 -18.38
C ARG A 317 -6.84 -21.11 -18.12
N ASN A 318 -6.46 -20.71 -16.91
CA ASN A 318 -6.13 -19.33 -16.58
C ASN A 318 -4.65 -19.11 -16.85
N HIS A 319 -4.33 -18.54 -18.02
CA HIS A 319 -2.94 -18.28 -18.39
C HIS A 319 -2.30 -17.23 -17.48
N HIS A 320 -3.05 -16.24 -16.97
CA HIS A 320 -2.57 -15.25 -16.01
C HIS A 320 -2.17 -15.86 -14.66
N TYR A 321 -2.96 -16.80 -14.13
CA TYR A 321 -2.56 -17.55 -12.94
C TYR A 321 -1.38 -18.47 -13.20
N SER A 322 -1.33 -19.10 -14.38
CA SER A 322 -0.21 -19.96 -14.77
C SER A 322 1.09 -19.16 -14.89
N TYR A 323 1.01 -17.92 -15.38
CA TYR A 323 2.14 -16.99 -15.42
C TYR A 323 2.60 -16.60 -14.01
N ALA A 324 1.67 -16.20 -13.13
CA ALA A 324 2.01 -15.90 -11.73
C ALA A 324 2.62 -17.09 -10.98
N ALA A 325 2.14 -18.31 -11.25
CA ALA A 325 2.73 -19.53 -10.70
C ALA A 325 4.14 -19.81 -11.25
N ALA A 326 4.38 -19.58 -12.54
CA ALA A 326 5.72 -19.71 -13.12
C ALA A 326 6.71 -18.71 -12.51
N LEU A 327 6.28 -17.45 -12.31
CA LEU A 327 7.07 -16.45 -11.58
C LEU A 327 7.34 -16.91 -10.15
N ALA A 328 6.32 -17.40 -9.43
CA ALA A 328 6.47 -17.88 -8.06
C ALA A 328 7.49 -19.03 -7.95
N ALA A 329 7.48 -19.97 -8.90
CA ALA A 329 8.46 -21.05 -8.96
C ALA A 329 9.89 -20.52 -9.18
N GLU A 330 10.07 -19.53 -10.06
CA GLU A 330 11.37 -18.88 -10.30
C GLU A 330 11.86 -18.09 -9.08
N VAL A 331 10.96 -17.41 -8.36
CA VAL A 331 11.30 -16.68 -7.13
C VAL A 331 11.66 -17.63 -6.00
N ALA A 332 10.83 -18.65 -5.80
CA ALA A 332 11.00 -19.59 -4.71
C ALA A 332 12.24 -20.46 -4.93
N ASP A 333 12.60 -20.77 -6.19
CA ASP A 333 13.78 -21.57 -6.55
C ASP A 333 13.89 -22.86 -5.73
N GLY A 334 12.78 -23.59 -5.64
CA GLY A 334 12.68 -24.83 -4.85
C GLY A 334 12.53 -24.66 -3.34
N HIS A 335 12.52 -23.43 -2.81
CA HIS A 335 12.16 -23.15 -1.42
C HIS A 335 10.64 -23.28 -1.22
N GLY A 336 10.21 -23.65 -0.01
CA GLY A 336 8.78 -23.76 0.31
C GLY A 336 8.05 -22.41 0.28
N GLY A 337 6.75 -22.43 -0.04
CA GLY A 337 5.89 -21.24 -0.04
C GLY A 337 5.41 -20.76 -1.42
N GLU A 338 5.65 -21.56 -2.46
CA GLU A 338 5.32 -21.24 -3.86
C GLU A 338 3.83 -20.96 -4.09
N ALA A 339 2.89 -21.75 -3.56
CA ALA A 339 1.46 -21.57 -3.80
C ALA A 339 0.93 -20.21 -3.30
N MET A 340 1.26 -19.82 -2.06
CA MET A 340 0.89 -18.51 -1.55
C MET A 340 1.59 -17.40 -2.35
N LEU A 341 2.86 -17.57 -2.71
CA LEU A 341 3.57 -16.59 -3.53
C LEU A 341 2.90 -16.40 -4.89
N ALA A 342 2.48 -17.47 -5.56
CA ALA A 342 1.70 -17.43 -6.79
C ALA A 342 0.37 -16.69 -6.61
N ARG A 343 -0.30 -16.89 -5.47
CA ARG A 343 -1.52 -16.17 -5.11
C ARG A 343 -1.27 -14.67 -4.94
N LEU A 344 -0.24 -14.27 -4.19
CA LEU A 344 0.09 -12.87 -3.95
C LEU A 344 0.51 -12.17 -5.26
N LEU A 345 1.34 -12.82 -6.08
CA LEU A 345 1.74 -12.30 -7.40
C LEU A 345 0.55 -12.15 -8.34
N PHE A 346 -0.38 -13.12 -8.35
CA PHE A 346 -1.60 -13.01 -9.15
C PHE A 346 -2.44 -11.80 -8.72
N GLU A 347 -2.59 -11.59 -7.41
CA GLU A 347 -3.36 -10.44 -6.90
C GLU A 347 -2.70 -9.11 -7.28
N VAL A 348 -1.40 -9.00 -7.08
CA VAL A 348 -0.65 -7.77 -7.38
C VAL A 348 -0.66 -7.43 -8.88
N LEU A 349 -0.59 -8.43 -9.76
CA LEU A 349 -0.57 -8.21 -11.21
C LEU A 349 -1.98 -7.99 -11.79
N TYR A 350 -3.00 -8.67 -11.30
CA TYR A 350 -4.27 -8.81 -12.02
C TYR A 350 -5.51 -8.41 -11.25
N ASP A 351 -5.41 -8.15 -9.94
CA ASP A 351 -6.57 -7.77 -9.14
C ASP A 351 -6.90 -6.29 -9.29
N PHE A 352 -8.18 -6.00 -9.51
CA PHE A 352 -8.70 -4.62 -9.58
C PHE A 352 -9.06 -4.08 -8.19
N ARG A 353 -9.11 -4.93 -7.16
CA ARG A 353 -9.41 -4.55 -5.78
C ARG A 353 -8.15 -4.04 -5.10
N ALA A 354 -8.08 -2.74 -4.85
CA ALA A 354 -6.91 -2.08 -4.28
C ALA A 354 -6.49 -2.72 -2.94
N THR A 355 -7.44 -3.09 -2.08
CA THR A 355 -7.13 -3.70 -0.77
C THR A 355 -6.45 -5.06 -0.88
N HIS A 356 -6.77 -5.85 -1.90
CA HIS A 356 -6.08 -7.10 -2.18
C HIS A 356 -4.66 -6.83 -2.70
N VAL A 357 -4.53 -5.90 -3.66
CA VAL A 357 -3.24 -5.50 -4.24
C VAL A 357 -2.29 -4.95 -3.16
N THR A 358 -2.75 -4.00 -2.34
CA THR A 358 -1.94 -3.34 -1.31
C THR A 358 -1.52 -4.32 -0.22
N THR A 359 -2.44 -5.11 0.35
CA THR A 359 -2.06 -6.06 1.41
C THR A 359 -1.14 -7.16 0.91
N SER A 360 -1.31 -7.63 -0.33
CA SER A 360 -0.36 -8.56 -0.96
C SER A 360 0.99 -7.93 -1.25
N SER A 361 1.02 -6.66 -1.69
CA SER A 361 2.26 -5.91 -1.87
C SER A 361 3.02 -5.77 -0.55
N PHE A 362 2.33 -5.48 0.56
CA PHE A 362 2.94 -5.36 1.88
C PHE A 362 3.61 -6.67 2.32
N LEU A 363 2.93 -7.81 2.12
CA LEU A 363 3.46 -9.13 2.41
C LEU A 363 4.66 -9.48 1.52
N LEU A 364 4.62 -9.15 0.23
CA LEU A 364 5.74 -9.43 -0.70
C LEU A 364 6.99 -8.63 -0.33
N VAL A 365 6.84 -7.34 -0.01
CA VAL A 365 7.95 -6.46 0.39
C VAL A 365 8.59 -6.89 1.72
N ALA A 366 7.79 -7.39 2.66
CA ALA A 366 8.29 -7.91 3.93
C ALA A 366 8.77 -9.36 3.86
N SER A 367 8.54 -10.05 2.74
CA SER A 367 8.98 -11.43 2.57
C SER A 367 10.47 -11.49 2.22
N PRO A 368 11.15 -12.62 2.47
CA PRO A 368 12.53 -12.83 2.02
C PRO A 368 12.69 -12.85 0.50
N PHE A 369 11.59 -12.77 -0.25
CA PHE A 369 11.56 -12.82 -1.71
C PHE A 369 11.52 -11.43 -2.37
N ALA A 370 11.47 -10.35 -1.59
CA ALA A 370 11.19 -8.99 -2.07
C ALA A 370 12.07 -8.56 -3.27
N ASP A 371 13.39 -8.74 -3.18
CA ASP A 371 14.32 -8.36 -4.24
C ASP A 371 14.10 -9.13 -5.54
N ARG A 372 13.86 -10.44 -5.44
CA ARG A 372 13.64 -11.30 -6.61
C ARG A 372 12.26 -11.03 -7.25
N VAL A 373 11.25 -10.77 -6.42
CA VAL A 373 9.93 -10.32 -6.87
C VAL A 373 10.03 -9.00 -7.63
N ARG A 374 10.81 -8.03 -7.12
CA ARG A 374 11.06 -6.75 -7.80
C ARG A 374 11.65 -6.96 -9.19
N GLU A 375 12.72 -7.75 -9.30
CA GLU A 375 13.38 -8.03 -10.59
C GLU A 375 12.42 -8.63 -11.61
N LEU A 376 11.59 -9.58 -11.18
CA LEU A 376 10.64 -10.24 -12.05
C LEU A 376 9.50 -9.34 -12.47
N ILE A 377 8.99 -8.47 -11.60
CA ILE A 377 7.96 -7.51 -11.95
C ILE A 377 8.50 -6.49 -12.97
N CYS A 378 9.74 -6.03 -12.81
CA CYS A 378 10.39 -5.20 -13.82
C CYS A 378 10.45 -5.92 -15.19
N ARG A 379 10.85 -7.19 -15.20
CA ARG A 379 10.87 -8.01 -16.43
C ARG A 379 9.47 -8.21 -17.02
N SER A 380 8.48 -8.52 -16.20
CA SER A 380 7.09 -8.74 -16.62
C SER A 380 6.43 -7.50 -17.22
N ALA A 381 6.83 -6.31 -16.80
CA ALA A 381 6.32 -5.07 -17.37
C ALA A 381 6.82 -4.83 -18.80
N LEU A 382 8.08 -5.18 -19.09
CA LEU A 382 8.67 -5.02 -20.41
C LEU A 382 8.31 -6.21 -21.34
N ASP A 383 8.46 -7.42 -20.83
CA ASP A 383 8.42 -8.67 -21.63
C ASP A 383 7.18 -9.53 -21.34
N GLY A 384 6.19 -8.97 -20.63
CA GLY A 384 4.96 -9.69 -20.27
C GLY A 384 4.19 -10.20 -21.49
N PRO A 385 3.55 -11.38 -21.38
CA PRO A 385 2.94 -12.09 -22.51
C PRO A 385 1.76 -11.34 -23.15
N ASP A 386 1.12 -10.44 -22.42
CA ASP A 386 0.02 -9.61 -22.89
C ASP A 386 0.03 -8.24 -22.20
N GLU A 387 -0.76 -7.31 -22.75
CA GLU A 387 -0.90 -5.95 -22.22
C GLU A 387 -1.38 -5.94 -20.77
N THR A 388 -2.33 -6.81 -20.42
CA THR A 388 -2.85 -6.92 -19.05
C THR A 388 -1.75 -7.25 -18.03
N THR A 389 -0.81 -8.13 -18.41
CA THR A 389 0.35 -8.51 -17.59
C THR A 389 1.38 -7.39 -17.53
N ARG A 390 1.71 -6.78 -18.68
CA ARG A 390 2.68 -5.67 -18.73
C ARG A 390 2.23 -4.47 -17.90
N HIS A 391 1.00 -4.02 -18.10
CA HIS A 391 0.42 -2.93 -17.32
C HIS A 391 0.22 -3.33 -15.86
N GLY A 392 -0.18 -4.58 -15.59
CA GLY A 392 -0.29 -5.11 -14.24
C GLY A 392 1.02 -5.01 -13.46
N ALA A 393 2.12 -5.42 -14.09
CA ALA A 393 3.46 -5.31 -13.52
C ALA A 393 3.91 -3.84 -13.37
N ALA A 394 3.59 -2.98 -14.33
CA ALA A 394 3.86 -1.55 -14.25
C ALA A 394 3.09 -0.86 -13.10
N PHE A 395 1.86 -1.26 -12.80
CA PHE A 395 1.10 -0.75 -11.64
C PHE A 395 1.53 -1.39 -10.32
N ALA A 396 1.89 -2.68 -10.33
CA ALA A 396 2.43 -3.38 -9.17
C ALA A 396 3.66 -2.66 -8.62
N PHE A 397 4.47 -2.11 -9.53
CA PHE A 397 5.64 -1.32 -9.21
C PHE A 397 5.36 -0.21 -8.18
N ALA A 398 4.38 0.64 -8.48
CA ALA A 398 4.00 1.77 -7.65
C ALA A 398 3.45 1.35 -6.28
N ASN A 399 2.87 0.13 -6.17
CA ASN A 399 2.34 -0.40 -4.91
C ASN A 399 3.38 -1.10 -4.04
N LEU A 400 4.38 -1.73 -4.65
CA LEU A 400 5.47 -2.37 -3.91
C LEU A 400 6.40 -1.33 -3.28
N MET A 401 6.56 -0.17 -3.92
CA MET A 401 7.36 0.95 -3.42
C MET A 401 8.80 0.54 -3.05
N ILE A 402 9.32 -0.57 -3.58
CA ILE A 402 10.64 -1.10 -3.23
C ILE A 402 11.71 -0.13 -3.78
N PRO A 403 12.64 0.38 -2.96
CA PRO A 403 13.74 1.22 -3.44
C PRO A 403 14.57 0.50 -4.52
N PHE A 404 15.10 1.27 -5.46
CA PHE A 404 16.05 0.78 -6.44
C PHE A 404 17.43 1.30 -6.12
N ASP A 405 18.35 0.37 -6.00
CA ASP A 405 19.78 0.67 -5.98
C ASP A 405 20.39 0.56 -7.39
N SER A 406 19.74 -0.15 -8.34
CA SER A 406 20.39 -0.55 -9.60
C SER A 406 19.50 -0.72 -10.85
N ALA A 407 18.24 -0.26 -10.90
CA ALA A 407 17.49 -0.31 -12.17
C ALA A 407 17.83 0.86 -13.08
N ASP A 408 18.03 0.56 -14.36
CA ASP A 408 18.07 1.55 -15.43
C ASP A 408 16.63 1.89 -15.88
N PRO A 409 16.13 3.11 -15.61
CA PRO A 409 14.79 3.50 -16.06
C PRO A 409 14.74 3.80 -17.57
N ALA A 410 15.87 3.87 -18.28
CA ALA A 410 15.91 4.30 -19.68
C ALA A 410 15.00 3.49 -20.63
N PRO A 411 14.92 2.14 -20.57
CA PRO A 411 14.02 1.37 -21.43
C PRO A 411 12.54 1.73 -21.24
N TRP A 412 12.17 2.15 -20.03
CA TRP A 412 10.80 2.53 -19.68
C TRP A 412 10.49 3.95 -20.12
N LEU A 413 11.42 4.88 -19.85
CA LEU A 413 11.30 6.28 -20.25
C LEU A 413 11.29 6.48 -21.77
N ALA A 414 11.88 5.54 -22.52
CA ALA A 414 11.87 5.51 -23.98
C ALA A 414 10.60 4.86 -24.58
N SER A 415 9.70 4.28 -23.77
CA SER A 415 8.50 3.62 -24.27
C SER A 415 7.44 4.62 -24.74
N ASP A 416 6.80 4.32 -25.87
CA ASP A 416 5.60 5.03 -26.35
C ASP A 416 4.33 4.66 -25.54
N ASP A 417 4.37 3.56 -24.77
CA ASP A 417 3.30 3.17 -23.87
C ASP A 417 3.33 4.06 -22.62
N LEU A 418 2.32 4.91 -22.46
CA LEU A 418 2.21 5.87 -21.35
C LEU A 418 2.20 5.18 -19.97
N VAL A 419 1.69 3.95 -19.87
CA VAL A 419 1.68 3.20 -18.60
C VAL A 419 3.09 2.78 -18.22
N LEU A 420 3.87 2.26 -19.19
CA LEU A 420 5.26 1.89 -18.98
C LEU A 420 6.14 3.11 -18.70
N ARG A 421 5.92 4.20 -19.46
CA ARG A 421 6.63 5.46 -19.25
C ARG A 421 6.36 6.05 -17.87
N GLY A 422 5.09 6.04 -17.43
CA GLY A 422 4.69 6.43 -16.08
C GLY A 422 5.38 5.59 -15.01
N ALA A 423 5.42 4.27 -15.16
CA ALA A 423 6.14 3.39 -14.23
C ALA A 423 7.66 3.70 -14.19
N GLY A 424 8.28 3.99 -15.34
CA GLY A 424 9.68 4.43 -15.42
C GLY A 424 9.95 5.71 -14.62
N LEU A 425 9.01 6.66 -14.63
CA LEU A 425 9.08 7.89 -13.84
C LEU A 425 8.90 7.60 -12.34
N SER A 426 7.95 6.74 -11.97
CA SER A 426 7.82 6.29 -10.58
C SER A 426 9.10 5.58 -10.08
N ILE A 427 9.77 4.79 -10.94
CA ILE A 427 11.07 4.16 -10.63
C ILE A 427 12.08 5.24 -10.31
N CYS A 428 12.20 6.28 -11.15
CA CYS A 428 13.11 7.40 -10.89
C CYS A 428 12.84 8.05 -9.53
N GLY A 429 11.56 8.30 -9.22
CA GLY A 429 11.15 8.85 -7.92
C GLY A 429 11.56 7.95 -6.74
N PHE A 430 11.20 6.66 -6.77
CA PHE A 430 11.56 5.73 -5.70
C PHE A 430 13.05 5.39 -5.64
N ALA A 431 13.81 5.57 -6.71
CA ALA A 431 15.26 5.45 -6.78
C ALA A 431 15.97 6.75 -6.35
N GLY A 432 15.26 7.88 -6.30
CA GLY A 432 15.85 9.21 -6.10
C GLY A 432 16.78 9.62 -7.24
N VAL A 433 16.54 9.10 -8.46
CA VAL A 433 17.32 9.41 -9.65
C VAL A 433 16.70 10.63 -10.33
N PRO A 434 17.47 11.73 -10.50
CA PRO A 434 16.96 12.93 -11.15
C PRO A 434 16.69 12.68 -12.64
N LEU A 435 15.64 13.31 -13.17
CA LEU A 435 15.38 13.34 -14.62
C LEU A 435 16.31 14.34 -15.32
N GLU A 436 16.61 14.09 -16.59
CA GLU A 436 17.31 15.07 -17.42
C GLU A 436 16.49 16.36 -17.54
N ARG A 437 17.14 17.53 -17.44
CA ARG A 437 16.44 18.82 -17.28
C ARG A 437 15.50 19.15 -18.43
N GLY A 438 15.91 18.86 -19.67
CA GLY A 438 15.07 19.05 -20.85
C GLY A 438 13.83 18.16 -20.81
N LEU A 439 14.04 16.87 -20.53
CA LEU A 439 12.97 15.89 -20.38
C LEU A 439 11.98 16.27 -19.27
N LEU A 440 12.45 16.67 -18.08
CA LEU A 440 11.57 17.11 -16.99
C LEU A 440 10.66 18.25 -17.44
N ARG A 441 11.24 19.29 -18.06
CA ARG A 441 10.49 20.47 -18.53
C ARG A 441 9.48 20.14 -19.61
N GLU A 442 9.80 19.19 -20.49
CA GLU A 442 8.84 18.69 -21.48
C GLU A 442 7.67 17.95 -20.81
N LEU A 443 7.96 17.03 -19.89
CA LEU A 443 6.95 16.15 -19.33
C LEU A 443 5.98 16.88 -18.39
N VAL A 444 6.45 17.82 -17.57
CA VAL A 444 5.60 18.54 -16.60
C VAL A 444 4.61 19.53 -17.25
N GLN A 445 4.72 19.76 -18.55
CA GLN A 445 3.72 20.52 -19.32
C GLN A 445 2.47 19.68 -19.64
N ARG A 446 2.55 18.36 -19.49
CA ARG A 446 1.43 17.46 -19.78
C ARG A 446 0.43 17.46 -18.64
N GLU A 447 -0.85 17.57 -18.97
CA GLU A 447 -1.97 17.47 -18.02
C GLU A 447 -2.51 16.03 -17.92
N ASP A 448 -1.60 15.05 -17.83
CA ASP A 448 -1.93 13.63 -17.78
C ASP A 448 -1.13 12.86 -16.71
N GLN A 449 -1.26 11.53 -16.68
CA GLN A 449 -0.54 10.69 -15.73
C GLN A 449 0.99 10.82 -15.86
N VAL A 450 1.53 11.01 -17.06
CA VAL A 450 2.97 11.14 -17.28
C VAL A 450 3.50 12.45 -16.70
N GLY A 451 2.79 13.56 -16.89
CA GLY A 451 3.16 14.83 -16.27
C GLY A 451 3.12 14.78 -14.74
N TYR A 452 2.10 14.12 -14.18
CA TYR A 452 2.01 13.87 -12.74
C TYR A 452 3.20 13.05 -12.20
N GLU A 453 3.53 11.91 -12.84
CA GLU A 453 4.64 11.05 -12.41
C GLU A 453 6.01 11.71 -12.61
N ALA A 454 6.17 12.59 -13.61
CA ALA A 454 7.39 13.37 -13.81
C ALA A 454 7.62 14.36 -12.67
N MET A 455 6.55 15.06 -12.25
CA MET A 455 6.60 15.93 -11.07
C MET A 455 6.86 15.14 -9.78
N PHE A 456 6.28 13.94 -9.64
CA PHE A 456 6.58 13.03 -8.52
C PHE A 456 8.06 12.63 -8.49
N ALA A 457 8.63 12.25 -9.64
CA ALA A 457 10.04 11.90 -9.75
C ALA A 457 10.96 13.07 -9.37
N ALA A 458 10.66 14.28 -9.86
CA ALA A 458 11.40 15.49 -9.53
C ALA A 458 11.31 15.83 -8.03
N GLY A 459 10.12 15.70 -7.45
CA GLY A 459 9.85 15.92 -6.04
C GLY A 459 10.60 14.96 -5.11
N MET A 460 10.50 13.66 -5.39
CA MET A 460 11.17 12.62 -4.61
C MET A 460 12.69 12.71 -4.65
N SER A 461 13.25 13.10 -5.81
CA SER A 461 14.70 13.33 -5.98
C SER A 461 15.16 14.74 -5.58
N GLN A 462 14.23 15.63 -5.19
CA GLN A 462 14.49 17.03 -4.84
C GLN A 462 15.32 17.77 -5.90
N GLN A 463 14.87 17.69 -7.15
CA GLN A 463 15.55 18.36 -8.24
C GLN A 463 15.57 19.88 -8.02
N PRO A 464 16.71 20.56 -8.24
CA PRO A 464 16.82 22.03 -8.09
C PRO A 464 15.80 22.79 -8.93
N GLU A 465 15.39 22.23 -10.07
CA GLU A 465 14.40 22.79 -11.00
C GLU A 465 13.03 23.05 -10.36
N LEU A 466 12.68 22.41 -9.24
CA LEU A 466 11.39 22.62 -8.58
C LEU A 466 11.10 24.11 -8.27
N ALA A 467 12.15 24.92 -8.01
CA ALA A 467 12.00 26.36 -7.82
C ALA A 467 11.62 27.10 -9.09
N ASP A 468 12.27 26.78 -10.20
CA ASP A 468 11.95 27.34 -11.51
C ASP A 468 10.53 26.92 -11.91
N LEU A 469 10.18 25.64 -11.75
CA LEU A 469 8.88 25.09 -12.13
C LEU A 469 7.73 25.70 -11.30
N ALA A 470 7.94 25.95 -10.01
CA ALA A 470 6.92 26.60 -9.16
C ALA A 470 6.64 28.05 -9.59
N ALA A 471 7.63 28.74 -10.15
CA ALA A 471 7.55 30.15 -10.53
C ALA A 471 7.22 30.38 -12.02
N ASP A 472 7.29 29.35 -12.87
CA ASP A 472 7.16 29.48 -14.33
C ASP A 472 5.69 29.67 -14.76
N PRO A 473 5.27 30.87 -15.21
CA PRO A 473 3.88 31.13 -15.59
C PRO A 473 3.44 30.41 -16.87
N GLN A 474 4.36 29.77 -17.60
CA GLN A 474 4.04 28.99 -18.80
C GLN A 474 3.59 27.56 -18.49
N LEU A 475 3.80 27.08 -17.26
CA LEU A 475 3.37 25.74 -16.84
C LEU A 475 1.92 25.73 -16.36
N PRO A 476 1.21 24.58 -16.45
CA PRO A 476 -0.12 24.42 -15.86
C PRO A 476 -0.14 24.73 -14.36
N ASP A 477 -1.24 25.33 -13.88
CA ASP A 477 -1.41 25.73 -12.47
C ASP A 477 -1.17 24.57 -11.51
N ALA A 478 -1.67 23.37 -11.85
CA ALA A 478 -1.48 22.16 -11.06
C ALA A 478 0.00 21.75 -10.94
N ALA A 479 0.77 21.90 -12.03
CA ALA A 479 2.20 21.58 -12.03
C ALA A 479 2.98 22.56 -11.14
N ARG A 480 2.68 23.87 -11.22
CA ARG A 480 3.31 24.89 -10.37
C ARG A 480 3.00 24.67 -8.89
N ALA A 481 1.74 24.39 -8.58
CA ALA A 481 1.31 24.09 -7.21
C ALA A 481 2.00 22.84 -6.66
N ALA A 482 2.11 21.78 -7.47
CA ALA A 482 2.80 20.55 -7.07
C ALA A 482 4.30 20.75 -6.85
N ALA A 483 4.96 21.55 -7.70
CA ALA A 483 6.36 21.91 -7.52
C ALA A 483 6.56 22.67 -6.20
N ALA A 484 5.73 23.70 -5.94
CA ALA A 484 5.77 24.46 -4.69
C ALA A 484 5.51 23.59 -3.45
N TRP A 485 4.60 22.61 -3.56
CA TRP A 485 4.36 21.63 -2.50
C TRP A 485 5.62 20.80 -2.21
N TRP A 486 6.27 20.25 -3.24
CA TRP A 486 7.49 19.45 -3.09
C TRP A 486 8.67 20.21 -2.51
N GLN A 487 8.83 21.50 -2.85
CA GLN A 487 9.86 22.35 -2.24
C GLN A 487 9.69 22.48 -0.72
N LYS A 488 8.44 22.50 -0.26
CA LYS A 488 8.11 22.63 1.16
C LYS A 488 8.15 21.30 1.89
N ALA A 489 7.62 20.24 1.27
CA ALA A 489 7.50 18.92 1.88
C ALA A 489 8.87 18.21 1.97
N GLY A 490 9.76 18.43 1.01
CA GLY A 490 11.06 17.75 0.94
C GLY A 490 11.01 16.44 0.16
N GLY A 491 12.12 15.71 0.15
CA GLY A 491 12.34 14.57 -0.74
C GLY A 491 11.97 13.20 -0.19
N ARG A 492 12.40 12.17 -0.92
CA ARG A 492 12.25 10.76 -0.57
C ARG A 492 12.82 10.43 0.81
N ILE A 493 12.09 9.59 1.55
CA ILE A 493 12.51 9.01 2.84
C ILE A 493 12.64 7.48 2.69
N ILE A 494 13.80 6.93 3.06
CA ILE A 494 14.08 5.49 2.99
C ILE A 494 14.46 4.87 4.35
N ARG A 495 14.45 5.66 5.43
CA ARG A 495 14.83 5.23 6.79
C ARG A 495 13.69 5.36 7.79
#